data_AF-A0A916QS85-F1
#
_entry.id   AF-A0A916QS85-F1
#
_cell.length_a   1.000
_cell.length_b   1.000
_cell.length_c   1.000
_cell.angle_alpha   90.00
_cell.angle_beta   90.00
_cell.angle_gamma   90.00
#
_symmetry.space_group_name_H-M   'P 1'
#
loop_
_entity.id
_entity.type
_entity.pdbx_description
1 polymer ?
#
loop_
_entity_poly.entity_id
_entity_poly.type
_entity_poly.pdbx_seq_one_letter_code
_entity_poly.pdbx_strand_id
1 'polypeptide(L)'
;MEVIFTKNDDTAEKIIDVSPDSKVGESREVVQMLLGLPESPPYKVVLERTSKKLRDNLTFKEAGIQDNDKLILFPLNTFETYQEGESDTYQDNQKTNDISSVTEEKESPSSFNFKVFPTAFMVGTMVLIAVVGSLLYLQTLQQQAIINEQLEQERIQRQEAERKLEQERSQRQGAERKLEQERTQKQISRTEPNLLRALPEQALRNYYQTLNNYEYQSAWNSLSSRSQRSTKAHPEGYKSYIDWWTQVARIDVLSTKLVSEDGFNSIVDSRLRYFMKSGREINQTLRFYFVWDTDSDRWLVNKVERL
;
A
#
# COMPACT_ATOMS: atom_id res chain seq x y z
N MET A 1 -26.46 34.74 -9.75
CA MET A 1 -26.82 33.46 -9.12
C MET A 1 -26.19 33.45 -7.76
N GLU A 2 -26.93 33.00 -6.75
CA GLU A 2 -26.47 32.98 -5.38
C GLU A 2 -25.59 31.74 -5.16
N VAL A 3 -24.42 31.93 -4.56
CA VAL A 3 -23.49 30.84 -4.24
C VAL A 3 -23.06 31.00 -2.78
N ILE A 4 -23.03 29.88 -2.06
CA ILE A 4 -22.69 29.84 -0.64
C ILE A 4 -21.23 29.44 -0.52
N PHE A 5 -20.40 30.27 0.09
CA PHE A 5 -19.03 29.91 0.41
C PHE A 5 -18.90 29.62 1.90
N THR A 6 -18.27 28.51 2.25
CA THR A 6 -18.11 28.09 3.64
C THR A 6 -16.67 27.70 3.90
N LYS A 7 -16.16 28.03 5.08
CA LYS A 7 -14.84 27.57 5.53
C LYS A 7 -14.88 26.06 5.78
N ASN A 8 -13.79 25.35 5.56
CA ASN A 8 -13.72 23.88 5.71
C ASN A 8 -14.07 23.33 7.11
N ASP A 9 -14.10 24.16 8.15
CA ASP A 9 -14.51 23.79 9.51
C ASP A 9 -15.95 24.20 9.83
N ASP A 10 -16.72 24.65 8.83
CA ASP A 10 -18.09 25.18 8.92
C ASP A 10 -18.26 26.36 9.93
N THR A 11 -17.16 26.99 10.37
CA THR A 11 -17.24 28.07 11.37
C THR A 11 -17.69 29.42 10.79
N ALA A 12 -17.63 29.57 9.47
CA ALA A 12 -18.00 30.80 8.79
C ALA A 12 -18.53 30.53 7.39
N GLU A 13 -19.59 31.24 7.01
CA GLU A 13 -20.20 31.19 5.69
C GLU A 13 -20.50 32.58 5.14
N LYS A 14 -20.51 32.70 3.81
CA LYS A 14 -20.91 33.91 3.10
C LYS A 14 -21.66 33.57 1.83
N ILE A 15 -22.84 34.14 1.69
CA ILE A 15 -23.63 34.08 0.45
C ILE A 15 -23.27 35.31 -0.38
N ILE A 16 -22.96 35.10 -1.65
CA ILE A 16 -22.71 36.16 -2.62
C ILE A 16 -23.49 35.91 -3.91
N ASP A 17 -23.98 36.98 -4.52
CA ASP A 17 -24.53 36.93 -5.88
C ASP A 17 -23.40 37.10 -6.89
N VAL A 18 -23.23 36.09 -7.76
CA VAL A 18 -22.17 36.05 -8.76
C VAL A 18 -22.76 35.94 -10.17
N SER A 19 -22.06 36.53 -11.14
CA SER A 19 -22.35 36.29 -12.55
C SER A 19 -21.86 34.90 -12.94
N PRO A 20 -22.65 34.10 -13.70
CA PRO A 20 -22.21 32.80 -14.20
C PRO A 20 -20.91 32.85 -15.02
N ASP A 21 -20.63 33.99 -15.66
CA ASP A 21 -19.45 34.20 -16.50
C ASP A 21 -18.24 34.79 -15.72
N SER A 22 -18.39 35.09 -14.43
CA SER A 22 -17.28 35.51 -13.56
C SER A 22 -16.36 34.34 -13.22
N LYS A 23 -15.07 34.61 -12.99
CA LYS A 23 -14.10 33.58 -12.60
C LYS A 23 -14.23 33.20 -11.13
N VAL A 24 -14.04 31.92 -10.85
CA VAL A 24 -14.07 31.37 -9.47
C VAL A 24 -12.96 32.00 -8.61
N GLY A 25 -11.77 32.21 -9.16
CA GLY A 25 -10.64 32.79 -8.42
C GLY A 25 -10.88 34.22 -7.93
N GLU A 26 -11.52 35.06 -8.74
CA GLU A 26 -11.84 36.45 -8.39
C GLU A 26 -12.85 36.51 -7.24
N SER A 27 -13.90 35.69 -7.32
CA SER A 27 -14.92 35.62 -6.26
C SER A 27 -14.36 35.03 -4.96
N ARG A 28 -13.47 34.03 -5.07
CA ARG A 28 -12.77 33.45 -3.92
C ARG A 28 -12.01 34.52 -3.15
N GLU A 29 -11.22 35.36 -3.82
CA GLU A 29 -10.42 36.40 -3.15
C GLU A 29 -11.30 37.38 -2.37
N VAL A 30 -12.40 37.83 -2.98
CA VAL A 30 -13.39 38.69 -2.31
C VAL A 30 -13.98 38.01 -1.09
N VAL A 31 -14.37 36.73 -1.22
CA VAL A 31 -14.94 35.96 -0.11
C VAL A 31 -13.92 35.72 1.00
N GLN A 32 -12.67 35.42 0.68
CA GLN A 32 -11.60 35.26 1.68
C GLN A 32 -11.48 36.52 2.52
N MET A 33 -11.48 37.69 1.90
CA MET A 33 -11.45 38.98 2.60
C MET A 33 -12.70 39.17 3.48
N LEU A 34 -13.90 38.88 2.95
CA LEU A 34 -15.16 38.98 3.70
C LEU A 34 -15.25 38.03 4.90
N LEU A 35 -14.57 36.87 4.83
CA LEU A 35 -14.50 35.88 5.90
C LEU A 35 -13.31 36.13 6.86
N GLY A 36 -12.50 37.17 6.64
CA GLY A 36 -11.32 37.46 7.45
C GLY A 36 -10.19 36.42 7.31
N LEU A 37 -10.15 35.71 6.18
CA LEU A 37 -9.12 34.73 5.86
C LEU A 37 -7.91 35.43 5.22
N PRO A 38 -6.67 34.91 5.41
CA PRO A 38 -5.49 35.48 4.77
C PRO A 38 -5.58 35.33 3.24
N GLU A 39 -5.19 36.38 2.51
CA GLU A 39 -5.17 36.41 1.04
C GLU A 39 -4.07 35.49 0.47
N SER A 40 -2.98 35.28 1.21
CA SER A 40 -1.85 34.45 0.81
C SER A 40 -1.46 33.45 1.90
N PRO A 41 -1.29 32.15 1.58
CA PRO A 41 -1.52 31.55 0.26
C PRO A 41 -3.01 31.45 -0.09
N PRO A 42 -3.38 31.40 -1.38
CA PRO A 42 -4.77 31.31 -1.81
C PRO A 42 -5.42 30.01 -1.33
N TYR A 43 -6.69 30.09 -0.95
CA TYR A 43 -7.47 28.92 -0.56
C TYR A 43 -7.89 28.13 -1.82
N LYS A 44 -8.00 26.81 -1.67
CA LYS A 44 -8.59 25.94 -2.70
C LYS A 44 -10.11 25.96 -2.54
N VAL A 45 -10.83 25.99 -3.66
CA VAL A 45 -12.30 25.94 -3.68
C VAL A 45 -12.76 24.55 -4.11
N VAL A 46 -13.69 23.97 -3.38
CA VAL A 46 -14.29 22.66 -3.70
C VAL A 46 -15.80 22.79 -3.75
N LEU A 47 -16.41 22.21 -4.77
CA LEU A 47 -17.86 22.12 -4.85
C LEU A 47 -18.37 20.98 -3.95
N GLU A 48 -19.11 21.29 -2.89
CA GLU A 48 -19.56 20.32 -1.86
C GLU A 48 -20.26 19.11 -2.49
N ARG A 49 -21.26 19.35 -3.35
CA ARG A 49 -22.07 18.30 -3.98
C ARG A 49 -21.26 17.25 -4.74
N THR A 50 -20.10 17.62 -5.27
CA THR A 50 -19.28 16.71 -6.11
C THR A 50 -17.91 16.42 -5.53
N SER A 51 -17.56 17.07 -4.41
CA SER A 51 -16.19 17.11 -3.86
C SER A 51 -15.12 17.48 -4.90
N LYS A 52 -15.49 18.11 -6.01
CA LYS A 52 -14.59 18.44 -7.10
C LYS A 52 -13.85 19.74 -6.79
N LYS A 53 -12.52 19.67 -6.85
CA LYS A 53 -11.67 20.86 -6.79
C LYS A 53 -11.89 21.74 -8.03
N LEU A 54 -12.16 23.01 -7.79
CA LEU A 54 -12.36 24.01 -8.84
C LEU A 54 -11.05 24.73 -9.16
N ARG A 55 -10.85 25.08 -10.42
CA ARG A 55 -9.69 25.87 -10.88
C ARG A 55 -10.07 27.34 -10.92
N ASP A 56 -9.16 28.20 -10.49
CA ASP A 56 -9.39 29.65 -10.37
C ASP A 56 -9.73 30.33 -11.70
N ASN A 57 -9.22 29.80 -12.81
CA ASN A 57 -9.40 30.36 -14.14
C ASN A 57 -10.74 29.97 -14.81
N LEU A 58 -11.51 29.06 -14.21
CA LEU A 58 -12.82 28.67 -14.72
C LEU A 58 -13.86 29.71 -14.32
N THR A 59 -14.80 29.94 -15.22
CA THR A 59 -16.04 30.63 -14.88
C THR A 59 -16.96 29.72 -14.05
N PHE A 60 -17.90 30.30 -13.30
CA PHE A 60 -18.86 29.49 -12.55
C PHE A 60 -19.69 28.56 -13.45
N LYS A 61 -20.06 29.04 -14.64
CA LYS A 61 -20.77 28.27 -15.66
C LYS A 61 -19.94 27.09 -16.19
N GLU A 62 -18.67 27.31 -16.52
CA GLU A 62 -17.76 26.24 -16.98
C GLU A 62 -17.46 25.22 -15.86
N ALA A 63 -17.43 25.68 -14.61
CA ALA A 63 -17.29 24.83 -13.44
C ALA A 63 -18.55 23.97 -13.16
N GLY A 64 -19.68 24.27 -13.81
CA GLY A 64 -20.95 23.58 -13.62
C GLY A 64 -21.63 23.92 -12.28
N ILE A 65 -21.33 25.10 -11.74
CA ILE A 65 -21.90 25.59 -10.48
C ILE A 65 -23.31 26.14 -10.77
N GLN A 66 -24.24 25.77 -9.91
CA GLN A 66 -25.65 26.14 -9.98
C GLN A 66 -26.00 27.13 -8.88
N ASP A 67 -27.19 27.70 -8.98
CA ASP A 67 -27.76 28.56 -7.94
C ASP A 67 -27.91 27.78 -6.63
N ASN A 68 -27.52 28.40 -5.52
CA ASN A 68 -27.45 27.84 -4.16
C ASN A 68 -26.46 26.68 -3.97
N ASP A 69 -25.54 26.43 -4.90
CA ASP A 69 -24.45 25.49 -4.66
C ASP A 69 -23.54 26.00 -3.52
N LYS A 70 -23.06 25.06 -2.69
CA LYS A 70 -22.12 25.33 -1.61
C LYS A 70 -20.69 25.02 -2.04
N LEU A 71 -19.80 25.99 -1.83
CA LEU A 71 -18.38 25.95 -2.13
C LEU A 71 -17.57 25.99 -0.83
N ILE A 72 -16.71 25.00 -0.64
CA ILE A 72 -15.90 24.87 0.57
C ILE A 72 -14.49 25.42 0.30
N LEU A 73 -14.04 26.31 1.18
CA LEU A 73 -12.72 26.92 1.16
C LEU A 73 -11.75 26.13 2.04
N PHE A 74 -10.74 25.54 1.42
CA PHE A 74 -9.69 24.79 2.10
C PHE A 74 -8.37 25.57 2.12
N PRO A 75 -7.70 25.68 3.28
CA PRO A 75 -6.32 26.14 3.32
C PRO A 75 -5.43 25.26 2.43
N LEU A 76 -4.47 25.86 1.71
CA LEU A 76 -3.65 25.16 0.71
C LEU A 76 -2.95 23.90 1.28
N ASN A 77 -2.61 23.93 2.57
CA ASN A 77 -1.90 22.91 3.34
C ASN A 77 -2.78 21.78 3.91
N THR A 78 -4.12 21.87 3.84
CA THR A 78 -5.03 20.92 4.52
C THR A 78 -5.69 19.93 3.56
N PHE A 79 -5.56 20.15 2.25
CA PHE A 79 -6.36 19.42 1.24
C PHE A 79 -5.88 17.98 0.98
N GLU A 80 -4.71 17.59 1.46
CA GLU A 80 -4.12 16.26 1.16
C GLU A 80 -4.79 15.12 1.93
N THR A 81 -5.59 15.42 2.96
CA THR A 81 -6.23 14.39 3.82
C THR A 81 -7.67 14.06 3.43
N TYR A 82 -8.33 14.87 2.59
CA TYR A 82 -9.78 14.76 2.33
C TYR A 82 -10.19 13.78 1.21
N GLN A 83 -9.24 13.21 0.45
CA GLN A 83 -9.55 12.28 -0.65
C GLN A 83 -9.36 10.80 -0.30
N GLU A 84 -9.03 10.46 0.95
CA GLU A 84 -8.62 9.09 1.32
C GLU A 84 -9.48 8.44 2.43
N GLY A 85 -10.65 9.01 2.76
CA GLY A 85 -11.40 8.63 3.96
C GLY A 85 -12.90 8.45 3.81
N GLU A 86 -13.39 7.72 2.81
CA GLU A 86 -14.76 7.18 2.86
C GLU A 86 -14.89 5.88 2.04
N SER A 87 -14.51 4.75 2.66
CA SER A 87 -15.21 3.47 2.46
C SER A 87 -14.87 2.51 3.61
N ASP A 88 -15.86 2.36 4.49
CA ASP A 88 -16.24 1.21 5.31
C ASP A 88 -15.17 0.20 5.77
N THR A 89 -15.02 0.05 7.10
CA THR A 89 -15.47 -1.15 7.83
C THR A 89 -15.08 -1.09 9.32
N TYR A 90 -16.04 -1.40 10.20
CA TYR A 90 -15.80 -1.77 11.61
C TYR A 90 -16.64 -3.00 11.98
N GLN A 91 -15.92 -4.05 12.43
CA GLN A 91 -16.22 -5.06 13.47
C GLN A 91 -17.40 -6.05 13.26
N ASP A 92 -17.39 -7.32 13.69
CA ASP A 92 -16.51 -8.11 14.58
C ASP A 92 -16.81 -9.61 14.33
N ASN A 93 -15.84 -10.45 14.67
CA ASN A 93 -15.93 -11.91 14.70
C ASN A 93 -16.61 -12.43 15.98
N GLN A 94 -17.09 -13.68 15.96
CA GLN A 94 -16.56 -14.79 16.79
C GLN A 94 -17.51 -16.01 16.80
N LYS A 95 -16.98 -17.19 16.48
CA LYS A 95 -17.39 -18.43 17.14
C LYS A 95 -16.25 -19.46 17.12
N THR A 96 -15.85 -19.86 18.31
CA THR A 96 -14.80 -20.82 18.67
C THR A 96 -15.26 -22.27 18.49
N ASN A 97 -14.33 -23.15 18.12
CA ASN A 97 -14.47 -24.60 18.14
C ASN A 97 -13.70 -25.17 19.33
N ASP A 98 -14.38 -25.97 20.15
CA ASP A 98 -13.77 -26.85 21.16
C ASP A 98 -13.50 -28.23 20.55
N ILE A 99 -12.28 -28.75 20.75
CA ILE A 99 -11.90 -30.14 20.46
C ILE A 99 -11.40 -30.75 21.77
N SER A 100 -12.11 -31.76 22.26
CA SER A 100 -11.67 -32.63 23.36
C SER A 100 -11.06 -33.90 22.81
N SER A 101 -9.90 -34.28 23.34
CA SER A 101 -9.20 -35.55 23.12
C SER A 101 -9.55 -36.53 24.25
N VAL A 102 -9.68 -37.82 23.92
CA VAL A 102 -9.78 -38.91 24.90
C VAL A 102 -8.77 -39.98 24.51
N THR A 103 -7.97 -40.38 25.50
CA THR A 103 -6.79 -41.23 25.44
C THR A 103 -7.12 -42.66 25.88
N GLU A 104 -6.52 -43.61 25.16
CA GLU A 104 -6.08 -45.00 25.48
C GLU A 104 -6.46 -45.66 26.83
N GLU A 105 -6.80 -46.96 26.75
CA GLU A 105 -6.24 -47.96 27.66
C GLU A 105 -6.12 -49.34 26.99
N LYS A 106 -4.95 -49.96 27.12
CA LYS A 106 -4.52 -51.24 26.53
C LYS A 106 -4.12 -52.15 27.68
N GLU A 107 -4.71 -53.35 27.78
CA GLU A 107 -4.18 -54.41 28.63
C GLU A 107 -4.07 -55.75 27.89
N SER A 108 -3.02 -56.50 28.23
CA SER A 108 -2.68 -57.87 27.83
C SER A 108 -1.79 -58.48 28.93
N PRO A 109 -1.49 -59.78 28.93
CA PRO A 109 -2.39 -60.90 29.17
C PRO A 109 -1.90 -61.78 30.35
N SER A 110 -2.79 -62.61 30.91
CA SER A 110 -2.47 -63.53 32.01
C SER A 110 -2.01 -64.91 31.52
N SER A 111 -0.93 -65.40 32.15
CA SER A 111 -0.23 -66.66 31.90
C SER A 111 -0.99 -67.90 32.40
N PHE A 112 -1.10 -68.93 31.57
CA PHE A 112 -1.56 -70.27 31.97
C PHE A 112 -0.38 -71.25 32.11
N ASN A 113 -0.23 -71.82 33.31
CA ASN A 113 0.71 -72.89 33.64
C ASN A 113 0.09 -74.27 33.33
N PHE A 114 0.73 -75.08 32.51
CA PHE A 114 0.31 -76.46 32.23
C PHE A 114 1.16 -77.47 33.02
N LYS A 115 0.52 -78.24 33.90
CA LYS A 115 1.15 -79.32 34.68
C LYS A 115 0.94 -80.64 33.94
N VAL A 116 2.04 -81.34 33.64
CA VAL A 116 2.08 -82.62 32.94
C VAL A 116 1.81 -83.76 33.94
N PHE A 117 0.94 -84.71 33.59
CA PHE A 117 0.89 -86.05 34.18
C PHE A 117 0.86 -87.11 33.07
N PRO A 118 1.53 -88.26 33.24
CA PRO A 118 1.70 -89.23 32.16
C PRO A 118 0.73 -90.40 32.21
N THR A 119 0.52 -90.95 31.00
CA THR A 119 0.22 -92.36 30.64
C THR A 119 -1.06 -93.03 31.14
N ALA A 120 -2.00 -93.22 30.21
CA ALA A 120 -2.38 -94.52 29.63
C ALA A 120 -3.89 -94.53 29.28
N PHE A 121 -4.24 -94.55 27.98
CA PHE A 121 -5.34 -95.31 27.38
C PHE A 121 -5.38 -94.99 25.87
N MET A 122 -4.97 -95.99 25.08
CA MET A 122 -4.92 -95.96 23.62
C MET A 122 -6.23 -96.51 23.03
N VAL A 123 -6.58 -95.98 21.85
CA VAL A 123 -7.60 -96.48 20.89
C VAL A 123 -9.07 -96.26 21.25
N GLY A 124 -9.43 -95.04 21.61
CA GLY A 124 -10.82 -94.55 21.59
C GLY A 124 -10.95 -93.04 21.34
N THR A 125 -9.81 -92.36 21.12
CA THR A 125 -9.69 -90.89 21.11
C THR A 125 -9.46 -90.29 19.72
N MET A 126 -9.09 -91.09 18.71
CA MET A 126 -8.76 -90.54 17.38
C MET A 126 -9.97 -90.02 16.58
N VAL A 127 -11.17 -90.57 16.78
CA VAL A 127 -12.38 -90.06 16.09
C VAL A 127 -12.86 -88.75 16.69
N LEU A 128 -12.74 -88.57 18.01
CA LEU A 128 -13.14 -87.33 18.68
C LEU A 128 -12.18 -86.16 18.36
N ILE A 129 -10.88 -86.43 18.21
CA ILE A 129 -9.88 -85.42 17.81
C ILE A 129 -10.12 -84.93 16.37
N ALA A 130 -10.53 -85.80 15.44
CA ALA A 130 -10.83 -85.40 14.07
C ALA A 130 -12.06 -84.48 13.97
N VAL A 131 -13.12 -84.74 14.74
CA VAL A 131 -14.34 -83.91 14.76
C VAL A 131 -14.06 -82.55 15.43
N VAL A 132 -13.36 -82.52 16.56
CA VAL A 132 -12.98 -81.27 17.25
C VAL A 132 -12.01 -80.43 16.40
N GLY A 133 -11.03 -81.06 15.75
CA GLY A 133 -10.11 -80.38 14.83
C GLY A 133 -10.81 -79.77 13.62
N SER A 134 -11.82 -80.46 13.06
CA SER A 134 -12.61 -79.96 11.93
C SER A 134 -13.48 -78.76 12.33
N LEU A 135 -14.06 -78.77 13.54
CA LEU A 135 -14.86 -77.67 14.06
C LEU A 135 -14.00 -76.42 14.33
N LEU A 136 -12.81 -76.61 14.92
CA LEU A 136 -11.83 -75.54 15.12
C LEU A 136 -11.36 -74.96 13.78
N TYR A 137 -11.12 -75.79 12.77
CA TYR A 137 -10.74 -75.34 11.43
C TYR A 137 -11.84 -74.46 10.79
N LEU A 138 -13.11 -74.87 10.89
CA LEU A 138 -14.23 -74.05 10.40
C LEU A 138 -14.36 -72.73 11.15
N GLN A 139 -14.15 -72.73 12.47
CA GLN A 139 -14.15 -71.49 13.27
C GLN A 139 -13.02 -70.54 12.84
N THR A 140 -11.82 -71.07 12.55
CA THR A 140 -10.71 -70.24 12.04
C THR A 140 -11.00 -69.65 10.67
N LEU A 141 -11.66 -70.38 9.78
CA LEU A 141 -12.06 -69.85 8.46
C LEU A 141 -13.10 -68.73 8.60
N GLN A 142 -14.05 -68.87 9.52
CA GLN A 142 -15.04 -67.83 9.80
C GLN A 142 -14.40 -66.58 10.41
N GLN A 143 -13.46 -66.74 11.34
CA GLN A 143 -12.70 -65.61 11.90
C GLN A 143 -11.86 -64.91 10.83
N GLN A 144 -11.23 -65.66 9.92
CA GLN A 144 -10.45 -65.08 8.83
C GLN A 144 -11.32 -64.26 7.87
N ALA A 145 -12.54 -64.70 7.59
CA ALA A 145 -13.49 -63.95 6.77
C ALA A 145 -13.86 -62.60 7.42
N ILE A 146 -14.12 -62.58 8.72
CA ILE A 146 -14.43 -61.35 9.48
C ILE A 146 -13.24 -60.38 9.45
N ILE A 147 -12.01 -60.89 9.64
CA ILE A 147 -10.79 -60.07 9.59
C ILE A 147 -10.60 -59.46 8.19
N ASN A 148 -10.83 -60.24 7.14
CA ASN A 148 -10.69 -59.75 5.76
C ASN A 148 -11.75 -58.68 5.45
N GLU A 149 -12.99 -58.85 5.91
CA GLU A 149 -14.05 -57.86 5.73
C GLU A 149 -13.74 -56.56 6.49
N GLN A 150 -13.25 -56.65 7.73
CA GLN A 150 -12.81 -55.48 8.49
C GLN A 150 -11.66 -54.74 7.81
N LEU A 151 -10.70 -55.49 7.25
CA LEU A 151 -9.56 -54.90 6.53
C LEU A 151 -10.01 -54.21 5.23
N GLU A 152 -11.00 -54.75 4.53
CA GLU A 152 -11.57 -54.10 3.34
C GLU A 152 -12.31 -52.80 3.71
N GLN A 153 -13.10 -52.82 4.78
CA GLN A 153 -13.76 -51.60 5.30
C GLN A 153 -12.72 -50.54 5.69
N GLU A 154 -11.63 -50.93 6.34
CA GLU A 154 -10.56 -49.99 6.70
C GLU A 154 -9.89 -49.39 5.45
N ARG A 155 -9.65 -50.20 4.41
CA ARG A 155 -9.10 -49.70 3.14
C ARG A 155 -10.02 -48.68 2.48
N ILE A 156 -11.32 -48.92 2.48
CA ILE A 156 -12.32 -47.99 1.92
C ILE A 156 -12.32 -46.68 2.72
N GLN A 157 -12.33 -46.76 4.05
CA GLN A 157 -12.29 -45.57 4.91
C GLN A 157 -11.00 -44.76 4.72
N ARG A 158 -9.84 -45.42 4.60
CA ARG A 158 -8.57 -44.76 4.33
C ARG A 158 -8.57 -44.05 2.98
N GLN A 159 -9.09 -44.70 1.93
CA GLN A 159 -9.21 -44.07 0.61
C GLN A 159 -10.16 -42.88 0.61
N GLU A 160 -11.27 -42.94 1.35
CA GLU A 160 -12.18 -41.81 1.47
C GLU A 160 -11.56 -40.65 2.25
N ALA A 161 -10.82 -40.94 3.32
CA ALA A 161 -10.08 -39.95 4.09
C ALA A 161 -8.99 -39.26 3.24
N GLU A 162 -8.25 -40.02 2.44
CA GLU A 162 -7.25 -39.48 1.51
C GLU A 162 -7.89 -38.55 0.47
N ARG A 163 -9.03 -38.94 -0.11
CA ARG A 163 -9.77 -38.08 -1.06
C ARG A 163 -10.25 -36.78 -0.42
N LYS A 164 -10.76 -36.84 0.82
CA LYS A 164 -11.18 -35.64 1.57
C LYS A 164 -10.00 -34.71 1.84
N LEU A 165 -8.86 -35.27 2.25
CA LEU A 165 -7.64 -34.51 2.50
C LEU A 165 -7.10 -33.84 1.24
N GLU A 166 -7.13 -34.52 0.10
CA GLU A 166 -6.67 -33.98 -1.18
C GLU A 166 -7.60 -32.88 -1.72
N GLN A 167 -8.91 -33.03 -1.52
CA GLN A 167 -9.89 -31.99 -1.81
C GLN A 167 -9.66 -30.76 -0.93
N GLU A 168 -9.41 -30.94 0.37
CA GLU A 168 -9.12 -29.84 1.28
C GLU A 168 -7.81 -29.13 0.92
N ARG A 169 -6.75 -29.87 0.58
CA ARG A 169 -5.48 -29.28 0.10
C ARG A 169 -5.69 -28.47 -1.17
N SER A 170 -6.48 -28.98 -2.12
CA SER A 170 -6.79 -28.27 -3.37
C SER A 170 -7.58 -26.99 -3.10
N GLN A 171 -8.52 -27.01 -2.15
CA GLN A 171 -9.27 -25.82 -1.73
C GLN A 171 -8.37 -24.79 -1.03
N ARG A 172 -7.49 -25.22 -0.12
CA ARG A 172 -6.52 -24.35 0.55
C ARG A 172 -5.57 -23.69 -0.43
N GLN A 173 -5.03 -24.44 -1.40
CA GLN A 173 -4.18 -23.87 -2.46
C GLN A 173 -4.96 -22.88 -3.34
N GLY A 174 -6.24 -23.13 -3.62
CA GLY A 174 -7.10 -22.20 -4.34
C GLY A 174 -7.34 -20.90 -3.56
N ALA A 175 -7.57 -21.00 -2.26
CA ALA A 175 -7.75 -19.85 -1.37
C ALA A 175 -6.45 -19.04 -1.22
N GLU A 176 -5.30 -19.72 -1.08
CA GLU A 176 -3.98 -19.09 -1.03
C GLU A 176 -3.65 -18.36 -2.33
N ARG A 177 -3.95 -18.96 -3.50
CA ARG A 177 -3.76 -18.28 -4.80
C ARG A 177 -4.64 -17.05 -4.95
N LYS A 178 -5.89 -17.10 -4.47
CA LYS A 178 -6.79 -15.94 -4.46
C LYS A 178 -6.27 -14.84 -3.53
N LEU A 179 -5.81 -15.21 -2.33
CA LEU A 179 -5.22 -14.27 -1.37
C LEU A 179 -3.92 -13.64 -1.91
N GLU A 180 -3.09 -14.42 -2.60
CA GLU A 180 -1.86 -13.93 -3.23
C GLU A 180 -2.15 -13.02 -4.43
N GLN A 181 -3.16 -13.34 -5.24
CA GLN A 181 -3.64 -12.46 -6.31
C GLN A 181 -4.20 -11.16 -5.73
N GLU A 182 -4.99 -11.22 -4.66
CA GLU A 182 -5.57 -10.04 -4.01
C GLU A 182 -4.49 -9.18 -3.34
N ARG A 183 -3.48 -9.80 -2.73
CA ARG A 183 -2.29 -9.09 -2.20
C ARG A 183 -1.48 -8.44 -3.31
N THR A 184 -1.25 -9.15 -4.41
CA THR A 184 -0.51 -8.62 -5.56
C THR A 184 -1.28 -7.47 -6.22
N GLN A 185 -2.59 -7.59 -6.36
CA GLN A 185 -3.45 -6.56 -6.93
C GLN A 185 -3.58 -5.34 -6.02
N LYS A 186 -3.60 -5.52 -4.69
CA LYS A 186 -3.56 -4.45 -3.69
C LYS A 186 -2.20 -3.76 -3.58
N GLN A 187 -1.11 -4.46 -3.95
CA GLN A 187 0.23 -3.90 -4.02
C GLN A 187 0.48 -3.15 -5.33
N ILE A 188 -0.09 -3.61 -6.44
CA ILE A 188 -0.07 -2.90 -7.73
C ILE A 188 -0.94 -1.62 -7.66
N SER A 189 -2.10 -1.65 -7.03
CA SER A 189 -2.95 -0.45 -6.87
C SER A 189 -2.42 0.57 -5.87
N ARG A 190 -1.49 0.20 -4.98
CA ARG A 190 -0.71 1.14 -4.14
C ARG A 190 0.43 1.84 -4.89
N THR A 191 0.77 1.39 -6.10
CA THR A 191 1.94 1.88 -6.85
C THR A 191 1.57 2.66 -8.11
N GLU A 192 0.29 2.79 -8.47
CA GLU A 192 -0.13 3.60 -9.62
C GLU A 192 -1.19 4.64 -9.23
N PRO A 193 -0.78 5.92 -9.23
CA PRO A 193 -1.26 6.78 -10.31
C PRO A 193 -0.14 7.63 -10.97
N ASN A 194 1.09 7.14 -11.09
CA ASN A 194 2.24 8.02 -11.37
C ASN A 194 3.27 7.55 -12.41
N LEU A 195 2.91 6.66 -13.34
CA LEU A 195 3.82 6.21 -14.41
C LEU A 195 4.20 7.30 -15.44
N LEU A 196 3.58 8.49 -15.38
CA LEU A 196 3.90 9.61 -16.28
C LEU A 196 4.67 10.75 -15.63
N ARG A 197 4.78 10.80 -14.29
CA ARG A 197 5.48 11.88 -13.60
C ARG A 197 6.97 11.61 -13.53
N ALA A 198 7.79 12.60 -13.89
CA ALA A 198 9.23 12.51 -13.70
C ALA A 198 9.55 12.27 -12.21
N LEU A 199 10.42 11.30 -11.92
CA LEU A 199 10.85 11.05 -10.54
C LEU A 199 11.62 12.26 -9.98
N PRO A 200 11.44 12.62 -8.71
CA PRO A 200 12.19 13.71 -8.07
C PRO A 200 13.71 13.61 -8.23
N GLU A 201 14.26 12.40 -8.12
CA GLU A 201 15.69 12.17 -8.32
C GLU A 201 16.13 12.43 -9.76
N GLN A 202 15.26 12.11 -10.73
CA GLN A 202 15.53 12.40 -12.13
C GLN A 202 15.47 13.91 -12.39
N ALA A 203 14.53 14.62 -11.78
CA ALA A 203 14.48 16.08 -11.86
C ALA A 203 15.77 16.73 -11.30
N LEU A 204 16.31 16.20 -10.20
CA LEU A 204 17.59 16.66 -9.64
C LEU A 204 18.76 16.43 -10.61
N ARG A 205 18.82 15.26 -11.26
CA ARG A 205 19.85 14.95 -12.27
C ARG A 205 19.75 15.87 -13.47
N ASN A 206 18.53 16.09 -13.97
CA ASN A 206 18.27 17.01 -15.07
C ASN A 206 18.69 18.44 -14.72
N TYR A 207 18.38 18.92 -13.51
CA TYR A 207 18.81 20.24 -13.04
C TYR A 207 20.34 20.42 -13.12
N TYR A 208 21.11 19.45 -12.64
CA TYR A 208 22.57 19.51 -12.73
C TYR A 208 23.11 19.28 -14.14
N GLN A 209 22.43 18.50 -14.97
CA GLN A 209 22.78 18.36 -16.38
C GLN A 209 22.62 19.68 -17.13
N THR A 210 21.52 20.40 -16.91
CA THR A 210 21.28 21.74 -17.45
C THR A 210 22.36 22.74 -17.01
N LEU A 211 22.80 22.67 -15.75
CA LEU A 211 23.92 23.48 -15.25
C LEU A 211 25.26 23.13 -15.95
N ASN A 212 25.54 21.84 -16.13
CA ASN A 212 26.74 21.37 -16.85
C ASN A 212 26.73 21.78 -18.34
N ASN A 213 25.55 21.95 -18.93
CA ASN A 213 25.37 22.45 -20.29
C ASN A 213 25.43 23.99 -20.39
N TYR A 214 25.71 24.69 -19.28
CA TYR A 214 25.73 26.15 -19.19
C TYR A 214 24.38 26.84 -19.49
N GLU A 215 23.27 26.10 -19.39
CA GLU A 215 21.91 26.58 -19.63
C GLU A 215 21.31 27.23 -18.37
N TYR A 216 21.96 28.28 -17.86
CA TYR A 216 21.66 28.83 -16.53
C TYR A 216 20.22 29.30 -16.35
N GLN A 217 19.60 29.85 -17.40
CA GLN A 217 18.21 30.30 -17.34
C GLN A 217 17.25 29.11 -17.15
N SER A 218 17.47 28.02 -17.88
CA SER A 218 16.68 26.79 -17.75
C SER A 218 16.84 26.18 -16.36
N ALA A 219 18.07 26.16 -15.85
CA ALA A 219 18.35 25.70 -14.48
C ALA A 219 17.65 26.60 -13.45
N TRP A 220 17.74 27.93 -13.60
CA TRP A 220 17.04 28.89 -12.74
C TRP A 220 15.53 28.68 -12.74
N ASN A 221 14.95 28.41 -13.92
CA ASN A 221 13.52 28.12 -14.06
C ASN A 221 13.10 26.76 -13.47
N SER A 222 14.06 25.91 -13.11
CA SER A 222 13.82 24.67 -12.36
C SER A 222 13.78 24.90 -10.84
N LEU A 223 13.99 26.13 -10.38
CA LEU A 223 13.80 26.55 -8.99
C LEU A 223 12.38 27.10 -8.82
N SER A 224 11.76 26.83 -7.67
CA SER A 224 10.48 27.46 -7.30
C SER A 224 10.64 28.98 -7.14
N SER A 225 9.54 29.73 -7.27
CA SER A 225 9.57 31.17 -6.99
C SER A 225 10.08 31.50 -5.58
N ARG A 226 9.81 30.64 -4.60
CA ARG A 226 10.33 30.80 -3.24
C ARG A 226 11.85 30.68 -3.20
N SER A 227 12.41 29.69 -3.88
CA SER A 227 13.86 29.50 -3.94
C SER A 227 14.54 30.62 -4.73
N GLN A 228 13.97 31.02 -5.87
CA GLN A 228 14.48 32.12 -6.71
C GLN A 228 14.54 33.46 -5.94
N ARG A 229 13.55 33.74 -5.09
CA ARG A 229 13.47 34.97 -4.28
C ARG A 229 14.24 34.88 -2.96
N SER A 230 14.93 33.78 -2.69
CA SER A 230 15.66 33.60 -1.42
C SER A 230 16.91 34.49 -1.41
N THR A 231 16.84 35.62 -0.73
CA THR A 231 17.99 36.56 -0.58
C THR A 231 19.16 35.95 0.18
N LYS A 232 18.93 34.89 0.97
CA LYS A 232 19.98 34.14 1.64
C LYS A 232 20.83 33.31 0.68
N ALA A 233 20.20 32.67 -0.31
CA ALA A 233 20.90 31.85 -1.31
C ALA A 233 21.36 32.69 -2.51
N HIS A 234 20.56 33.69 -2.89
CA HIS A 234 20.73 34.51 -4.08
C HIS A 234 20.49 35.99 -3.72
N PRO A 235 21.45 36.66 -3.05
CA PRO A 235 21.27 38.02 -2.55
C PRO A 235 20.96 39.04 -3.64
N GLU A 236 21.45 38.83 -4.86
CA GLU A 236 21.16 39.65 -6.04
C GLU A 236 20.28 38.91 -7.05
N GLY A 237 19.48 37.95 -6.57
CA GLY A 237 18.65 37.07 -7.39
C GLY A 237 19.46 36.34 -8.45
N TYR A 238 18.95 36.34 -9.69
CA TYR A 238 19.55 35.62 -10.81
C TYR A 238 21.00 36.03 -11.12
N LYS A 239 21.38 37.29 -10.87
CA LYS A 239 22.76 37.75 -11.07
C LYS A 239 23.74 36.98 -10.17
N SER A 240 23.48 36.96 -8.85
CA SER A 240 24.30 36.21 -7.90
C SER A 240 24.32 34.70 -8.16
N TYR A 241 23.22 34.16 -8.72
CA TYR A 241 23.16 32.77 -9.14
C TYR A 241 24.12 32.47 -10.30
N ILE A 242 24.11 33.28 -11.36
CA ILE A 242 25.07 33.15 -12.47
C ILE A 242 26.50 33.35 -11.98
N ASP A 243 26.74 34.39 -11.18
CA ASP A 243 28.08 34.74 -10.69
C ASP A 243 28.70 33.56 -9.90
N TRP A 244 27.88 32.76 -9.22
CA TRP A 244 28.32 31.50 -8.61
C TRP A 244 28.55 30.38 -9.63
N TRP A 245 27.55 30.06 -10.45
CA TRP A 245 27.61 28.89 -11.34
C TRP A 245 28.67 29.01 -12.43
N THR A 246 29.00 30.23 -12.85
CA THR A 246 30.08 30.48 -13.81
C THR A 246 31.47 30.14 -13.28
N GLN A 247 31.64 29.98 -11.97
CA GLN A 247 32.89 29.52 -11.33
C GLN A 247 33.02 28.00 -11.32
N VAL A 248 31.92 27.27 -11.56
CA VAL A 248 31.89 25.80 -11.60
C VAL A 248 32.19 25.35 -13.03
N ALA A 249 33.09 24.39 -13.18
CA ALA A 249 33.45 23.79 -14.46
C ALA A 249 32.61 22.54 -14.77
N ARG A 250 32.35 21.71 -13.76
CA ARG A 250 31.54 20.48 -13.88
C ARG A 250 30.96 20.09 -12.53
N ILE A 251 29.79 19.46 -12.55
CA ILE A 251 29.14 18.84 -11.40
C ILE A 251 28.94 17.35 -11.70
N ASP A 252 29.38 16.50 -10.78
CA ASP A 252 29.06 15.06 -10.80
C ASP A 252 28.04 14.75 -9.70
N VAL A 253 26.91 14.15 -10.09
CA VAL A 253 25.89 13.64 -9.16
C VAL A 253 26.25 12.20 -8.78
N LEU A 254 26.88 12.02 -7.63
CA LEU A 254 27.43 10.73 -7.21
C LEU A 254 26.34 9.74 -6.76
N SER A 255 25.34 10.23 -6.03
CA SER A 255 24.21 9.42 -5.57
C SER A 255 23.00 10.28 -5.27
N THR A 256 21.80 9.74 -5.47
CA THR A 256 20.53 10.33 -5.05
C THR A 256 19.75 9.29 -4.25
N LYS A 257 19.00 9.72 -3.24
CA LYS A 257 18.13 8.86 -2.44
C LYS A 257 16.83 9.60 -2.13
N LEU A 258 15.71 9.07 -2.59
CA LEU A 258 14.40 9.52 -2.14
C LEU A 258 14.24 9.23 -0.65
N VAL A 259 13.90 10.26 0.11
CA VAL A 259 13.62 10.18 1.56
C VAL A 259 12.11 10.10 1.78
N SER A 260 11.34 10.93 1.07
CA SER A 260 9.88 10.93 1.12
C SER A 260 9.30 11.57 -0.15
N GLU A 261 8.08 11.18 -0.50
CA GLU A 261 7.27 11.78 -1.57
C GLU A 261 5.80 11.63 -1.20
N ASP A 262 5.01 12.71 -1.31
CA ASP A 262 3.59 12.73 -0.95
C ASP A 262 2.66 13.13 -2.12
N GLY A 263 3.20 13.16 -3.34
CA GLY A 263 2.45 13.61 -4.52
C GLY A 263 2.77 15.04 -4.92
N PHE A 264 2.92 15.97 -3.99
CA PHE A 264 3.16 17.39 -4.28
C PHE A 264 4.47 17.91 -3.74
N ASN A 265 5.06 17.19 -2.79
CA ASN A 265 6.35 17.47 -2.20
C ASN A 265 7.19 16.20 -2.26
N SER A 266 8.50 16.40 -2.34
CA SER A 266 9.44 15.30 -2.13
C SER A 266 10.73 15.79 -1.49
N ILE A 267 11.39 14.88 -0.81
CA ILE A 267 12.69 15.10 -0.17
C ILE A 267 13.67 14.13 -0.78
N VAL A 268 14.76 14.66 -1.33
CA VAL A 268 15.82 13.87 -1.95
C VAL A 268 17.16 14.24 -1.32
N ASP A 269 17.84 13.25 -0.76
CA ASP A 269 19.22 13.40 -0.31
C ASP A 269 20.17 13.09 -1.47
N SER A 270 21.23 13.88 -1.63
CA SER A 270 22.17 13.75 -2.73
C SER A 270 23.61 14.00 -2.30
N ARG A 271 24.53 13.29 -2.96
CA ARG A 271 25.98 13.52 -2.84
C ARG A 271 26.49 14.07 -4.17
N LEU A 272 27.14 15.22 -4.09
CA LEU A 272 27.59 15.98 -5.25
C LEU A 272 29.09 16.23 -5.16
N ARG A 273 29.74 16.28 -6.32
CA ARG A 273 31.12 16.73 -6.47
C ARG A 273 31.18 17.87 -7.47
N TYR A 274 31.66 19.02 -7.03
CA TYR A 274 31.88 20.20 -7.87
C TYR A 274 33.35 20.29 -8.25
N PHE A 275 33.61 20.44 -9.54
CA PHE A 275 34.92 20.79 -10.08
C PHE A 275 34.89 22.28 -10.40
N MET A 276 35.67 23.09 -9.69
CA MET A 276 35.74 24.52 -9.90
C MET A 276 36.70 24.85 -11.06
N LYS A 277 36.48 25.96 -11.76
CA LYS A 277 37.41 26.44 -12.81
C LYS A 277 38.80 26.78 -12.27
N SER A 278 38.92 27.02 -10.97
CA SER A 278 40.21 27.19 -10.29
C SER A 278 41.01 25.90 -10.09
N GLY A 279 40.43 24.74 -10.42
CA GLY A 279 41.01 23.42 -10.14
C GLY A 279 40.66 22.83 -8.78
N ARG A 280 39.96 23.58 -7.91
CA ARG A 280 39.49 23.07 -6.61
C ARG A 280 38.34 22.09 -6.80
N GLU A 281 38.33 21.01 -6.02
CA GLU A 281 37.19 20.11 -5.89
C GLU A 281 36.45 20.32 -4.58
N ILE A 282 35.12 20.24 -4.62
CA ILE A 282 34.26 20.37 -3.44
C ILE A 282 33.27 19.21 -3.41
N ASN A 283 33.28 18.41 -2.36
CA ASN A 283 32.28 17.35 -2.13
C ASN A 283 31.24 17.85 -1.13
N GLN A 284 29.96 17.66 -1.43
CA GLN A 284 28.86 18.05 -0.55
C GLN A 284 27.78 16.98 -0.49
N THR A 285 27.16 16.87 0.68
CA THR A 285 25.93 16.11 0.89
C THR A 285 24.82 17.12 1.15
N LEU A 286 23.79 17.11 0.31
CA LEU A 286 22.71 18.09 0.35
C LEU A 286 21.35 17.37 0.40
N ARG A 287 20.40 17.95 1.11
CA ARG A 287 18.99 17.60 1.11
C ARG A 287 18.22 18.61 0.26
N PHE A 288 17.52 18.11 -0.74
CA PHE A 288 16.67 18.88 -1.63
C PHE A 288 15.22 18.66 -1.25
N TYR A 289 14.49 19.76 -1.15
CA TYR A 289 13.04 19.76 -1.04
C TYR A 289 12.48 20.20 -2.38
N PHE A 290 11.65 19.37 -2.97
CA PHE A 290 10.97 19.66 -4.22
C PHE A 290 9.49 19.93 -3.98
N VAL A 291 8.92 20.72 -4.87
CA VAL A 291 7.48 20.92 -5.01
C VAL A 291 7.07 20.60 -6.44
N TRP A 292 5.95 19.92 -6.61
CA TRP A 292 5.37 19.63 -7.91
C TRP A 292 4.68 20.88 -8.44
N ASP A 293 5.11 21.35 -9.59
CA ASP A 293 4.45 22.44 -10.29
C ASP A 293 3.46 21.87 -11.30
N THR A 294 2.17 22.06 -11.04
CA THR A 294 1.10 21.53 -11.91
C THR A 294 1.00 22.27 -13.24
N ASP A 295 1.48 23.51 -13.30
CA ASP A 295 1.38 24.33 -14.51
C ASP A 295 2.40 23.91 -15.56
N SER A 296 3.61 23.53 -15.12
CA SER A 296 4.67 23.06 -16.01
C SER A 296 5.01 21.58 -15.90
N ASP A 297 4.18 20.81 -15.18
CA ASP A 297 4.24 19.35 -15.04
C ASP A 297 5.66 18.85 -14.68
N ARG A 298 6.30 19.52 -13.70
CA ARG A 298 7.66 19.20 -13.28
C ARG A 298 7.91 19.48 -11.80
N TRP A 299 8.91 18.80 -11.25
CA TRP A 299 9.45 19.09 -9.93
C TRP A 299 10.32 20.35 -9.97
N LEU A 300 10.06 21.29 -9.06
CA LEU A 300 10.87 22.48 -8.85
C LEU A 300 11.63 22.39 -7.53
N VAL A 301 12.89 22.79 -7.52
CA VAL A 301 13.68 22.88 -6.29
C VAL A 301 13.12 24.01 -5.42
N ASN A 302 12.56 23.64 -4.28
CA ASN A 302 11.93 24.56 -3.34
C ASN A 302 12.91 25.07 -2.28
N LYS A 303 13.78 24.19 -1.81
CA LYS A 303 14.78 24.48 -0.77
C LYS A 303 15.94 23.49 -0.87
N VAL A 304 17.12 23.94 -0.46
CA VAL A 304 18.31 23.11 -0.33
C VAL A 304 18.92 23.30 1.05
N GLU A 305 19.29 22.21 1.70
CA GLU A 305 19.97 22.19 2.99
C GLU A 305 21.23 21.33 2.93
N ARG A 306 22.22 21.67 3.76
CA ARG A 306 23.43 20.86 3.91
C ARG A 306 23.20 19.83 5.01
N LEU A 307 23.60 18.58 4.74
CA LEU A 307 23.64 17.49 5.71
C LEU A 307 25.04 17.36 6.33
#